data_AF-A0A954GAJ3-F1
#
_entry.id   AF-A0A954GAJ3-F1
#
_cell.length_a   1.000
_cell.length_b   1.000
_cell.length_c   1.000
_cell.angle_alpha   90.00
_cell.angle_beta   90.00
_cell.angle_gamma   90.00
#
_symmetry.space_group_name_H-M   'P 1'
#
loop_
_entity.id
_entity.type
_entity.pdbx_description
1 polymer ?
#
loop_
_entity_poly.entity_id
_entity_poly.type
_entity_poly.pdbx_seq_one_letter_code
_entity_poly.pdbx_strand_id
1 'polypeptide(L)'
;SREFGAALSGMLRSIIEVKLISVDQLTYSEFVFSLENPTCFNLLESETLDGHIILDISPSIIFPIIDRLLGGDGHSHGAYPNRALTEIEIRLVSRITGLAIEGIESAWSNLCDWKLRVSQVESNPQLVQIVPPNEVIVLISFEVTMGETRGIINLCIPFNTIEPLSNKLTSDTWSAYKKKSPDLRQQLNLEASVSKSKISMRVELDNSKLTAGEVLNLAVGDVIMCNKGSSQSLTVELEGAPVFTAFPGVYKGHKAISIEKMLAIPRDVIEERLKKTEAATS
;
A
#
# COMPACT_ATOMS: atom_id res chain seq x y z
N SER A 1 12.96 11.80 -13.94
CA SER A 1 14.15 12.12 -14.78
C SER A 1 14.17 13.57 -15.26
N ARG A 2 13.16 14.06 -16.02
CA ARG A 2 13.17 15.44 -16.58
C ARG A 2 13.16 16.55 -15.52
N GLU A 3 12.35 16.40 -14.47
CA GLU A 3 12.24 17.38 -13.38
C GLU A 3 13.56 17.49 -12.60
N PHE A 4 14.13 16.36 -12.19
CA PHE A 4 15.44 16.29 -11.53
C PHE A 4 16.56 16.94 -12.37
N GLY A 5 16.64 16.64 -13.67
CA GLY A 5 17.64 17.25 -14.55
C GLY A 5 17.49 18.77 -14.67
N ALA A 6 16.25 19.28 -14.70
CA ALA A 6 15.98 20.72 -14.72
C ALA A 6 16.36 21.39 -13.39
N ALA A 7 16.04 20.78 -12.25
CA ALA A 7 16.39 21.27 -10.92
C ALA A 7 17.92 21.33 -10.71
N LEU A 8 18.62 20.26 -11.07
CA LEU A 8 20.09 20.21 -11.04
C LEU A 8 20.72 21.26 -11.97
N SER A 9 20.20 21.40 -13.19
CA SER A 9 20.69 22.39 -14.15
C SER A 9 20.57 23.82 -13.59
N GLY A 10 19.44 24.13 -12.94
CA GLY A 10 19.21 25.41 -12.28
C GLY A 10 20.17 25.65 -11.11
N MET A 11 20.39 24.64 -10.26
CA MET A 11 21.30 24.73 -9.11
C MET A 11 22.75 24.97 -9.55
N LEU A 12 23.22 24.24 -10.56
CA LEU A 12 24.62 24.25 -10.99
C LEU A 12 24.91 25.29 -12.08
N ARG A 13 23.88 26.00 -12.56
CA ARG A 13 23.93 26.93 -13.70
C ARG A 13 24.65 26.28 -14.90
N SER A 14 24.34 25.02 -15.15
CA SER A 14 24.88 24.19 -16.24
C SER A 14 23.74 23.50 -16.97
N ILE A 15 23.96 23.15 -18.23
CA ILE A 15 23.09 22.17 -18.88
C ILE A 15 23.48 20.79 -18.36
N ILE A 16 22.52 20.13 -17.71
CA ILE A 16 22.65 18.76 -17.22
C ILE A 16 21.56 17.92 -17.88
N GLU A 17 21.98 16.84 -18.53
CA GLU A 17 21.07 15.89 -19.16
C GLU A 17 20.99 14.62 -18.31
N VAL A 18 19.77 14.20 -17.97
CA VAL A 18 19.52 12.97 -17.21
C VAL A 18 18.67 12.02 -18.05
N LYS A 19 19.22 10.85 -18.39
CA LYS A 19 18.56 9.82 -19.20
C LYS A 19 18.35 8.57 -18.38
N LEU A 20 17.20 7.92 -18.55
CA LEU A 20 16.98 6.57 -18.05
C LEU A 20 17.77 5.60 -18.95
N ILE A 21 18.66 4.80 -18.37
CA ILE A 21 19.44 3.79 -19.08
C ILE A 21 18.65 2.48 -19.10
N SER A 22 18.30 2.00 -17.91
CA SER A 22 17.64 0.70 -17.73
C SER A 22 16.81 0.66 -16.46
N VAL A 23 15.90 -0.31 -16.44
CA VAL A 23 15.16 -0.74 -15.26
C VAL A 23 15.33 -2.25 -15.20
N ASP A 24 16.14 -2.71 -14.26
CA ASP A 24 16.55 -4.10 -14.16
C ASP A 24 16.07 -4.69 -12.84
N GLN A 25 15.87 -6.01 -12.85
CA GLN A 25 15.59 -6.78 -11.64
C GLN A 25 16.79 -7.67 -11.34
N LEU A 26 17.32 -7.57 -10.13
CA LEU A 26 18.46 -8.35 -9.68
C LEU A 26 18.37 -8.62 -8.17
N THR A 27 19.32 -9.37 -7.64
CA THR A 27 19.46 -9.55 -6.19
C THR A 27 20.21 -8.40 -5.56
N TYR A 28 19.96 -8.13 -4.27
CA TYR A 28 20.68 -7.10 -3.52
C TYR A 28 22.21 -7.29 -3.59
N SER A 29 22.67 -8.54 -3.51
CA SER A 29 24.10 -8.86 -3.60
C SER A 29 24.72 -8.43 -4.94
N GLU A 30 24.06 -8.73 -6.06
CA GLU A 30 24.53 -8.36 -7.41
C GLU A 30 24.65 -6.84 -7.55
N PHE A 31 23.71 -6.09 -6.97
CA PHE A 31 23.75 -4.63 -6.99
C PHE A 31 24.94 -4.11 -6.20
N VAL A 32 25.12 -4.54 -4.94
CA VAL A 32 26.23 -4.08 -4.10
C VAL A 32 27.58 -4.42 -4.72
N PHE A 33 27.71 -5.58 -5.40
CA PHE A 33 28.93 -5.95 -6.12
C PHE A 33 29.14 -5.19 -7.43
N SER A 34 28.09 -4.60 -8.01
CA SER A 34 28.20 -3.80 -9.24
C SER A 34 28.69 -2.37 -9.02
N LEU A 35 28.63 -1.88 -7.77
CA LEU A 35 28.99 -0.50 -7.43
C LEU A 35 30.50 -0.29 -7.32
N GLU A 36 30.93 0.93 -7.63
CA GLU A 36 32.30 1.40 -7.32
C GLU A 36 32.51 1.43 -5.80
N ASN A 37 33.74 1.17 -5.35
CA ASN A 37 34.12 1.31 -3.94
C ASN A 37 35.43 2.08 -3.86
N PRO A 38 35.42 3.34 -3.35
CA PRO A 38 34.31 4.02 -2.68
C PRO A 38 33.27 4.62 -3.65
N THR A 39 32.03 4.76 -3.17
CA THR A 39 30.93 5.46 -3.89
C THR A 39 30.19 6.41 -2.95
N CYS A 40 29.21 7.19 -3.44
CA CYS A 40 28.29 7.93 -2.58
C CYS A 40 26.98 7.15 -2.43
N PHE A 41 26.94 6.30 -1.40
CA PHE A 41 25.82 5.42 -1.12
C PHE A 41 24.88 6.08 -0.11
N ASN A 42 23.74 6.60 -0.59
CA ASN A 42 22.77 7.26 0.28
C ASN A 42 21.68 6.26 0.67
N LEU A 43 21.58 5.96 1.95
CA LEU A 43 20.48 5.19 2.51
C LEU A 43 19.30 6.11 2.79
N LEU A 44 18.18 5.87 2.11
CA LEU A 44 16.94 6.60 2.26
C LEU A 44 15.97 5.77 3.10
N GLU A 45 15.30 6.43 4.04
CA GLU A 45 14.25 5.85 4.86
C GLU A 45 12.93 6.53 4.55
N SER A 46 11.88 5.72 4.45
CA SER A 46 10.52 6.20 4.20
C SER A 46 9.77 6.41 5.52
N GLU A 47 9.03 7.51 5.63
CA GLU A 47 8.10 7.73 6.77
C GLU A 47 6.78 6.98 6.62
N THR A 48 6.40 6.63 5.39
CA THR A 48 5.06 6.11 5.06
C THR A 48 5.05 4.64 4.63
N LEU A 49 6.22 4.09 4.30
CA LEU A 49 6.40 2.69 3.88
C LEU A 49 7.52 2.08 4.71
N ASP A 50 7.33 0.83 5.13
CA ASP A 50 8.38 0.10 5.83
C ASP A 50 9.47 -0.33 4.86
N GLY A 51 10.71 -0.01 5.19
CA GLY A 51 11.88 -0.40 4.42
C GLY A 51 12.82 0.76 4.11
N HIS A 52 13.97 0.39 3.54
CA HIS A 52 14.99 1.33 3.10
C HIS A 52 15.20 1.23 1.59
N ILE A 53 15.57 2.35 1.01
CA ILE A 53 15.85 2.50 -0.42
C ILE A 53 17.25 3.07 -0.54
N ILE A 54 17.93 2.76 -1.63
CA ILE A 54 19.28 3.24 -1.84
C ILE A 54 19.32 4.14 -3.05
N LEU A 55 19.94 5.31 -2.87
CA LEU A 55 20.34 6.18 -3.96
C LEU A 55 21.87 6.25 -4.00
N ASP A 56 22.45 5.56 -4.97
CA ASP A 56 23.87 5.57 -5.24
C ASP A 56 24.20 6.59 -6.35
N ILE A 57 25.23 7.40 -6.13
CA ILE A 57 25.69 8.42 -7.08
C ILE A 57 27.17 8.17 -7.35
N SER A 58 27.52 7.91 -8.61
CA SER A 58 28.89 7.56 -8.97
C SER A 58 29.87 8.70 -8.68
N PRO A 59 31.09 8.39 -8.19
CA PRO A 59 32.14 9.37 -7.99
C PRO A 59 32.47 10.21 -9.23
N SER A 60 32.34 9.59 -10.41
CA SER A 60 32.58 10.21 -11.72
C SER A 60 31.72 11.44 -12.01
N ILE A 61 30.50 11.52 -11.46
CA ILE A 61 29.66 12.72 -11.57
C ILE A 61 29.69 13.57 -10.31
N ILE A 62 29.83 12.96 -9.13
CA ILE A 62 29.70 13.68 -7.87
C ILE A 62 30.86 14.67 -7.63
N PHE A 63 32.09 14.29 -7.95
CA PHE A 63 33.25 15.14 -7.76
C PHE A 63 33.23 16.36 -8.69
N PRO A 64 32.92 16.22 -9.99
CA PRO A 64 32.72 17.37 -10.87
C PRO A 64 31.59 18.30 -10.44
N ILE A 65 30.50 17.75 -9.87
CA ILE A 65 29.43 18.58 -9.30
C ILE A 65 29.93 19.37 -8.08
N ILE A 66 30.65 18.71 -7.16
CA ILE A 66 31.24 19.36 -5.97
C ILE A 66 32.19 20.49 -6.37
N ASP A 67 33.10 20.23 -7.31
CA ASP A 67 34.06 21.22 -7.81
C ASP A 67 33.33 22.48 -8.33
N ARG A 68 32.27 22.27 -9.11
CA ARG A 68 31.45 23.37 -9.61
C ARG A 68 30.69 24.12 -8.52
N LEU A 69 30.20 23.43 -7.48
CA LEU A 69 29.57 24.08 -6.31
C LEU A 69 30.57 24.94 -5.52
N LEU A 70 31.85 24.58 -5.55
CA LEU A 70 32.94 25.32 -4.91
C LEU A 70 33.51 26.45 -5.81
N GLY A 71 32.96 26.64 -7.01
CA GLY A 71 33.37 27.68 -7.95
C GLY A 71 34.43 27.25 -8.97
N GLY A 72 34.74 25.96 -9.05
CA GLY A 72 35.53 25.38 -10.14
C GLY A 72 34.77 25.39 -11.46
N ASP A 73 35.48 25.13 -12.55
CA ASP A 73 34.91 25.04 -13.90
C ASP A 73 34.20 23.70 -14.14
N GLY A 74 34.30 22.74 -13.22
CA GLY A 74 33.74 21.40 -13.35
C GLY A 74 34.42 20.56 -14.42
N HIS A 75 35.53 21.06 -15.00
CA HIS A 75 36.36 20.36 -15.96
C HIS A 75 37.53 19.74 -15.20
N SER A 76 37.25 18.63 -14.52
CA SER A 76 38.31 17.77 -14.03
C SER A 76 39.03 17.19 -15.25
N HIS A 77 40.08 17.86 -15.76
CA HIS A 77 40.98 17.37 -16.81
C HIS A 77 41.83 16.16 -16.36
N GLY A 78 41.31 15.33 -15.45
CA GLY A 78 41.97 14.19 -14.84
C GLY A 78 40.99 13.30 -14.09
N ALA A 79 41.46 12.10 -13.71
CA ALA A 79 40.72 11.14 -12.90
C ALA A 79 40.24 11.81 -11.60
N TYR A 80 38.97 11.59 -11.25
CA TYR A 80 38.41 12.00 -9.97
C TYR A 80 39.14 11.27 -8.82
N PRO A 81 39.19 11.86 -7.61
CA PRO A 81 39.86 11.24 -6.48
C PRO A 81 39.28 9.85 -6.17
N ASN A 82 40.12 8.82 -6.13
CA ASN A 82 39.72 7.50 -5.66
C ASN A 82 39.72 7.45 -4.11
N ARG A 83 38.84 8.24 -3.49
CA ARG A 83 38.68 8.32 -2.03
C ARG A 83 37.22 8.56 -1.65
N ALA A 84 36.90 8.23 -0.41
CA ALA A 84 35.65 8.62 0.23
C ALA A 84 35.50 10.15 0.26
N LEU A 85 34.25 10.61 0.26
CA LEU A 85 33.91 12.02 0.42
C LEU A 85 34.24 12.49 1.85
N THR A 86 34.73 13.70 1.96
CA THR A 86 34.92 14.39 3.25
C THR A 86 33.58 14.88 3.80
N GLU A 87 33.51 15.21 5.09
CA GLU A 87 32.28 15.74 5.71
C GLU A 87 31.75 17.00 5.02
N ILE A 88 32.63 17.88 4.54
CA ILE A 88 32.24 19.09 3.82
C ILE A 88 31.61 18.72 2.48
N GLU A 89 32.20 17.77 1.76
CA GLU A 89 31.68 17.27 0.49
C GLU A 89 30.33 16.57 0.67
N ILE A 90 30.17 15.75 1.71
CA ILE A 90 28.88 15.11 2.05
C ILE A 90 27.79 16.17 2.29
N ARG A 91 28.11 17.28 2.97
CA ARG A 91 27.16 18.39 3.17
C ARG A 91 26.80 19.13 1.87
N LEU A 92 27.70 19.18 0.90
CA LEU A 92 27.39 19.74 -0.41
C LEU A 92 26.48 18.79 -1.20
N VAL A 93 26.79 17.49 -1.12
CA VAL A 93 26.05 16.42 -1.78
C VAL A 93 24.64 16.27 -1.24
N SER A 94 24.40 16.50 0.06
CA SER A 94 23.06 16.38 0.64
C SER A 94 22.03 17.29 -0.03
N ARG A 95 22.45 18.44 -0.59
CA ARG A 95 21.58 19.33 -1.37
C ARG A 95 21.14 18.69 -2.70
N ILE A 96 22.03 17.94 -3.33
CA ILE A 96 21.76 17.21 -4.58
C ILE A 96 20.88 16.00 -4.28
N THR A 97 21.20 15.25 -3.22
CA THR A 97 20.39 14.14 -2.74
C THR A 97 18.97 14.62 -2.40
N GLY A 98 18.83 15.80 -1.78
CA GLY A 98 17.52 16.41 -1.52
C GLY A 98 16.71 16.67 -2.80
N LEU A 99 17.32 17.25 -3.85
CA LEU A 99 16.65 17.41 -5.15
C LEU A 99 16.28 16.07 -5.79
N ALA A 100 17.12 15.05 -5.62
CA ALA A 100 16.82 13.71 -6.14
C ALA A 100 15.62 13.11 -5.41
N ILE A 101 15.56 13.25 -4.08
CA ILE A 101 14.42 12.86 -3.26
C ILE A 101 13.16 13.56 -3.72
N GLU A 102 13.14 14.90 -3.81
CA GLU A 102 11.97 15.65 -4.27
C GLU A 102 11.47 15.15 -5.65
N GLY A 103 12.40 14.86 -6.56
CA GLY A 103 12.07 14.30 -7.87
C GLY A 103 11.50 12.87 -7.82
N ILE A 104 11.94 12.04 -6.86
CA ILE A 104 11.40 10.69 -6.63
C ILE A 104 10.01 10.76 -5.99
N GLU A 105 9.82 11.61 -4.97
CA GLU A 105 8.54 11.82 -4.30
C GLU A 105 7.48 12.36 -5.27
N SER A 106 7.85 13.36 -6.08
CA SER A 106 7.00 13.92 -7.14
C SER A 106 6.61 12.86 -8.17
N ALA A 107 7.56 12.01 -8.59
CA ALA A 107 7.27 10.94 -9.54
C ALA A 107 6.24 9.93 -9.01
N TRP A 108 6.28 9.61 -7.72
CA TRP A 108 5.37 8.65 -7.08
C TRP A 108 4.13 9.24 -6.40
N SER A 109 3.93 10.56 -6.45
CA SER A 109 2.81 11.25 -5.81
C SER A 109 1.43 10.72 -6.22
N ASN A 110 1.31 10.16 -7.44
CA ASN A 110 0.06 9.58 -7.94
C ASN A 110 -0.28 8.22 -7.30
N LEU A 111 0.71 7.49 -6.80
CA LEU A 111 0.56 6.14 -6.24
C LEU A 111 0.50 6.18 -4.70
N CYS A 112 1.39 6.96 -4.09
CA CYS A 112 1.46 7.16 -2.65
C CYS A 112 2.10 8.51 -2.30
N ASP A 113 1.78 9.01 -1.10
CA ASP A 113 2.55 10.08 -0.47
C ASP A 113 3.86 9.48 0.06
N TRP A 114 4.86 9.40 -0.82
CA TRP A 114 6.16 8.85 -0.46
C TRP A 114 7.00 9.95 0.17
N LYS A 115 7.29 9.84 1.46
CA LYS A 115 8.13 10.79 2.18
C LYS A 115 9.44 10.13 2.53
N LEU A 116 10.52 10.61 1.93
CA LEU A 116 11.85 10.05 2.04
C LEU A 116 12.77 11.02 2.76
N ARG A 117 13.62 10.47 3.64
CA ARG A 117 14.70 11.21 4.27
C ARG A 117 16.00 10.44 4.14
N VAL A 118 17.12 11.15 4.06
CA VAL A 118 18.44 10.54 4.15
C VAL A 118 18.65 10.06 5.58
N SER A 119 18.78 8.75 5.76
CA SER A 119 19.08 8.13 7.05
C SER A 119 20.59 8.10 7.30
N GLN A 120 21.36 7.67 6.30
CA GLN A 120 22.80 7.51 6.39
C GLN A 120 23.45 7.69 5.03
N VAL A 121 24.70 8.16 5.01
CA VAL A 121 25.53 8.24 3.80
C VAL A 121 26.79 7.42 4.05
N GLU A 122 27.03 6.44 3.19
CA GLU A 122 28.16 5.52 3.30
C GLU A 122 29.06 5.60 2.07
N SER A 123 30.35 5.32 2.30
CA SER A 123 31.34 5.27 1.21
C SER A 123 31.60 3.85 0.72
N ASN A 124 31.41 2.85 1.59
CA ASN A 124 31.58 1.45 1.26
C ASN A 124 30.20 0.75 1.22
N PRO A 125 29.69 0.38 0.04
CA PRO A 125 28.36 -0.22 -0.10
C PRO A 125 28.27 -1.59 0.59
N GLN A 126 29.39 -2.27 0.81
CA GLN A 126 29.43 -3.60 1.45
C GLN A 126 29.18 -3.55 2.97
N LEU A 127 29.26 -2.36 3.60
CA LEU A 127 28.97 -2.20 5.03
C LEU A 127 27.47 -2.08 5.34
N VAL A 128 26.66 -1.74 4.32
CA VAL A 128 25.23 -1.51 4.50
C VAL A 128 24.47 -2.75 4.07
N GLN A 129 23.84 -3.41 5.04
CA GLN A 129 22.97 -4.55 4.80
C GLN A 129 21.55 -4.25 5.28
N ILE A 130 20.75 -3.68 4.38
CA ILE A 130 19.35 -3.31 4.69
C ILE A 130 18.38 -4.45 4.45
N VAL A 131 18.74 -5.40 3.60
CA VAL A 131 17.95 -6.58 3.24
C VAL A 131 18.87 -7.81 3.10
N PRO A 132 18.32 -9.03 3.14
CA PRO A 132 19.07 -10.24 2.83
C PRO A 132 19.75 -10.16 1.45
N PRO A 133 20.95 -10.75 1.25
CA PRO A 133 21.69 -10.64 -0.01
C PRO A 133 20.94 -11.23 -1.23
N ASN A 134 20.06 -12.19 -0.99
CA ASN A 134 19.22 -12.86 -1.98
C ASN A 134 17.87 -12.16 -2.22
N GLU A 135 17.59 -11.05 -1.53
CA GLU A 135 16.38 -10.27 -1.73
C GLU A 135 16.34 -9.69 -3.14
N VAL A 136 15.17 -9.77 -3.78
CA VAL A 136 14.95 -9.21 -5.10
C VAL A 136 14.78 -7.69 -4.99
N ILE A 137 15.47 -6.96 -5.85
CA ILE A 137 15.41 -5.50 -5.93
C ILE A 137 15.08 -5.06 -7.36
N VAL A 138 14.48 -3.88 -7.47
CA VAL A 138 14.35 -3.14 -8.73
C VAL A 138 15.45 -2.07 -8.75
N LEU A 139 16.30 -2.13 -9.76
CA LEU A 139 17.35 -1.15 -10.00
C LEU A 139 16.97 -0.25 -11.17
N ILE A 140 16.98 1.05 -10.93
CA ILE A 140 16.74 2.06 -11.96
C ILE A 140 18.02 2.85 -12.14
N SER A 141 18.63 2.74 -13.32
CA SER A 141 19.91 3.38 -13.63
C SER A 141 19.70 4.60 -14.53
N PHE A 142 20.23 5.74 -14.10
CA PHE A 142 20.18 7.01 -14.81
C PHE A 142 21.58 7.44 -15.25
N GLU A 143 21.76 7.77 -16.53
CA GLU A 143 22.96 8.44 -17.02
C GLU A 143 22.81 9.94 -16.77
N VAL A 144 23.79 10.55 -16.12
CA VAL A 144 23.89 11.99 -15.93
C VAL A 144 25.08 12.50 -16.73
N THR A 145 24.82 13.45 -17.63
CA THR A 145 25.85 14.10 -18.44
C THR A 145 25.90 15.59 -18.11
N MET A 146 27.10 16.09 -17.78
CA MET A 146 27.38 17.49 -17.52
C MET A 146 28.61 17.91 -18.35
N GLY A 147 28.39 18.59 -19.46
CA GLY A 147 29.47 18.92 -20.41
C GLY A 147 30.09 17.65 -20.99
N GLU A 148 31.38 17.44 -20.74
CA GLU A 148 32.12 16.22 -21.16
C GLU A 148 32.08 15.10 -20.12
N THR A 149 31.68 15.40 -18.88
CA THR A 149 31.62 14.45 -17.77
C THR A 149 30.35 13.62 -17.84
N ARG A 150 30.49 12.31 -17.59
CA ARG A 150 29.36 11.38 -17.47
C ARG A 150 29.50 10.54 -16.20
N GLY A 151 28.36 10.22 -15.60
CA GLY A 151 28.28 9.24 -14.52
C GLY A 151 26.88 8.66 -14.39
N ILE A 152 26.74 7.72 -13.46
CA ILE A 152 25.51 6.96 -13.27
C ILE A 152 24.95 7.26 -11.88
N ILE A 153 23.64 7.44 -11.82
CA ILE A 153 22.88 7.45 -10.58
C ILE A 153 22.00 6.20 -10.56
N ASN A 154 22.11 5.42 -9.51
CA ASN A 154 21.38 4.17 -9.33
C ASN A 154 20.37 4.34 -8.19
N LEU A 155 19.10 4.07 -8.49
CA LEU A 155 18.04 3.99 -7.50
C LEU A 155 17.67 2.51 -7.31
N CYS A 156 17.96 1.97 -6.14
CA CYS A 156 17.68 0.58 -5.76
C CYS A 156 16.51 0.54 -4.79
N ILE A 157 15.44 -0.13 -5.20
CA ILE A 157 14.19 -0.26 -4.45
C ILE A 157 13.97 -1.76 -4.17
N PRO A 158 14.10 -2.20 -2.92
CA PRO A 158 13.79 -3.57 -2.54
C PRO A 158 12.31 -3.93 -2.77
N PHE A 159 12.05 -5.16 -3.19
CA PHE A 159 10.68 -5.59 -3.50
C PHE A 159 9.76 -5.50 -2.28
N ASN A 160 10.24 -5.88 -1.10
CA ASN A 160 9.49 -5.76 0.16
C ASN A 160 8.95 -4.34 0.44
N THR A 161 9.63 -3.29 -0.04
CA THR A 161 9.25 -1.89 0.19
C THR A 161 8.09 -1.48 -0.73
N ILE A 162 7.99 -2.09 -1.91
CA ILE A 162 6.93 -1.82 -2.90
C ILE A 162 5.82 -2.88 -2.87
N GLU A 163 6.00 -4.00 -2.18
CA GLU A 163 5.00 -5.06 -2.04
C GLU A 163 3.62 -4.52 -1.58
N PRO A 164 3.52 -3.61 -0.58
CA PRO A 164 2.24 -3.03 -0.18
C PRO A 164 1.57 -2.19 -1.29
N LEU A 165 2.35 -1.71 -2.26
CA LEU A 165 1.87 -0.92 -3.40
C LEU A 165 1.57 -1.76 -4.64
N SER A 166 1.90 -3.06 -4.66
CA SER A 166 1.72 -3.97 -5.80
C SER A 166 0.31 -3.93 -6.40
N ASN A 167 -0.73 -3.92 -5.56
CA ASN A 167 -2.13 -3.83 -5.99
C ASN A 167 -2.48 -2.50 -6.68
N LYS A 168 -1.82 -1.39 -6.30
CA LYS A 168 -1.98 -0.08 -6.95
C LYS A 168 -1.18 0.00 -8.25
N LEU A 169 0.03 -0.56 -8.26
CA LEU A 169 0.89 -0.64 -9.45
C LEU A 169 0.23 -1.43 -10.59
N THR A 170 -0.55 -2.47 -10.26
CA THR A 170 -1.20 -3.36 -11.24
C THR A 170 -2.56 -2.83 -11.74
N SER A 171 -3.25 -1.99 -10.96
CA SER A 171 -4.63 -1.57 -11.27
C SER A 171 -4.74 -0.34 -12.18
N ASP A 172 -3.63 0.34 -12.47
CA ASP A 172 -3.63 1.68 -13.07
C ASP A 172 -3.33 1.77 -14.56
N THR A 173 -2.99 0.70 -15.28
CA THR A 173 -2.76 0.83 -16.74
C THR A 173 -4.05 0.99 -17.57
N TRP A 174 -5.23 0.70 -17.02
CA TRP A 174 -6.52 0.95 -17.70
C TRP A 174 -7.46 1.90 -16.93
N SER A 175 -7.22 2.12 -15.64
CA SER A 175 -8.17 2.81 -14.74
C SER A 175 -7.82 4.27 -14.43
N ALA A 176 -6.63 4.75 -14.84
CA ALA A 176 -6.10 6.08 -14.52
C ALA A 176 -6.96 7.29 -14.96
N TYR A 177 -8.07 7.08 -15.67
CA TYR A 177 -9.05 8.13 -15.97
C TYR A 177 -10.24 8.22 -14.98
N LYS A 178 -10.44 7.25 -14.08
CA LYS A 178 -11.54 7.31 -13.11
C LYS A 178 -11.22 6.57 -11.81
N LYS A 179 -10.66 7.28 -10.83
CA LYS A 179 -11.06 7.10 -9.42
C LYS A 179 -10.57 8.29 -8.60
N LYS A 180 -11.46 9.29 -8.46
CA LYS A 180 -11.46 10.14 -7.27
C LYS A 180 -11.67 9.24 -6.06
N SER A 181 -11.03 9.57 -4.95
CA SER A 181 -11.36 9.05 -3.62
C SER A 181 -12.89 9.02 -3.42
N PRO A 182 -13.44 8.02 -2.70
CA PRO A 182 -14.88 7.97 -2.49
C PRO A 182 -15.32 9.25 -1.80
N ASP A 183 -16.14 10.03 -2.51
CA ASP A 183 -16.74 11.26 -2.01
C ASP A 183 -17.52 10.92 -0.73
N LEU A 184 -17.44 11.74 0.32
CA LEU A 184 -18.21 11.56 1.55
C LEU A 184 -19.71 11.39 1.24
N ARG A 185 -20.19 12.05 0.17
CA ARG A 185 -21.55 11.84 -0.35
C ARG A 185 -21.81 10.42 -0.87
N GLN A 186 -20.84 9.78 -1.51
CA GLN A 186 -20.99 8.40 -1.98
C GLN A 186 -21.06 7.42 -0.81
N GLN A 187 -20.27 7.62 0.24
CA GLN A 187 -20.36 6.83 1.47
C GLN A 187 -21.73 7.00 2.14
N LEU A 188 -22.19 8.23 2.33
CA LEU A 188 -23.50 8.52 2.90
C LEU A 188 -24.66 7.98 2.05
N ASN A 189 -24.53 8.04 0.71
CA ASN A 189 -25.51 7.46 -0.20
C ASN A 189 -25.52 5.93 -0.13
N LEU A 190 -24.36 5.29 0.04
CA LEU A 190 -24.26 3.84 0.19
C LEU A 190 -24.87 3.39 1.52
N GLU A 191 -24.53 4.06 2.63
CA GLU A 191 -25.14 3.80 3.94
C GLU A 191 -26.66 3.98 3.89
N ALA A 192 -27.15 5.06 3.28
CA ALA A 192 -28.58 5.31 3.12
C ALA A 192 -29.25 4.26 2.22
N SER A 193 -28.55 3.73 1.21
CA SER A 193 -29.08 2.69 0.32
C SER A 193 -29.13 1.33 0.99
N VAL A 194 -28.08 0.96 1.74
CA VAL A 194 -28.03 -0.28 2.53
C VAL A 194 -29.07 -0.25 3.65
N SER A 195 -29.22 0.88 4.34
CA SER A 195 -30.22 1.05 5.42
C SER A 195 -31.66 0.94 4.92
N LYS A 196 -31.92 1.19 3.62
CA LYS A 196 -33.23 1.04 2.99
C LYS A 196 -33.49 -0.37 2.45
N SER A 197 -32.50 -1.26 2.52
CA SER A 197 -32.69 -2.64 2.07
C SER A 197 -33.69 -3.33 2.99
N LYS A 198 -34.73 -3.92 2.38
CA LYS A 198 -35.73 -4.70 3.11
C LYS A 198 -35.15 -6.08 3.37
N ILE A 199 -35.17 -6.49 4.63
CA ILE A 199 -34.73 -7.82 5.07
C ILE A 199 -35.97 -8.59 5.54
N SER A 200 -36.12 -9.83 5.09
CA SER A 200 -37.15 -10.73 5.58
C SER A 200 -36.77 -11.28 6.95
N MET A 201 -37.57 -10.95 7.96
CA MET A 201 -37.43 -11.47 9.32
C MET A 201 -38.51 -12.53 9.57
N ARG A 202 -38.08 -13.71 10.04
CA ARG A 202 -38.96 -14.80 10.44
C ARG A 202 -38.68 -15.15 11.90
N VAL A 203 -39.73 -15.44 12.66
CA VAL A 203 -39.61 -15.96 14.02
C VAL A 203 -40.28 -17.32 14.04
N GLU A 204 -39.53 -18.35 14.40
CA GLU A 204 -40.09 -19.67 14.55
C GLU A 204 -40.67 -19.82 15.96
N LEU A 205 -42.00 -19.94 16.03
CA LEU A 205 -42.71 -20.12 17.30
C LEU A 205 -42.48 -21.52 17.86
N ASP A 206 -42.76 -22.56 17.07
CA ASP A 206 -42.52 -23.94 17.45
C ASP A 206 -42.65 -24.90 16.25
N ASN A 207 -42.14 -26.12 16.40
CA ASN A 207 -42.33 -27.24 15.49
C ASN A 207 -43.29 -28.26 16.13
N SER A 208 -44.59 -28.08 15.94
CA SER A 208 -45.60 -29.06 16.36
C SER A 208 -45.75 -30.16 15.29
N LYS A 209 -45.92 -31.41 15.74
CA LYS A 209 -46.22 -32.54 14.86
C LYS A 209 -47.72 -32.79 14.88
N LEU A 210 -48.34 -32.73 13.70
CA LEU A 210 -49.75 -33.04 13.50
C LEU A 210 -49.87 -34.24 12.56
N THR A 211 -50.85 -35.09 12.80
CA THR A 211 -51.19 -36.19 11.89
C THR A 211 -51.90 -35.66 10.65
N ALA A 212 -51.80 -36.38 9.52
CA ALA A 212 -52.45 -35.95 8.27
C ALA A 212 -53.97 -35.78 8.42
N GLY A 213 -54.62 -36.59 9.27
CA GLY A 213 -56.05 -36.48 9.56
C GLY A 213 -56.42 -35.24 10.37
N GLU A 214 -55.56 -34.79 11.29
CA GLU A 214 -55.76 -33.53 12.02
C GLU A 214 -55.63 -32.33 11.08
N VAL A 215 -54.65 -32.35 10.18
CA VAL A 215 -54.45 -31.27 9.19
C VAL A 215 -55.64 -31.13 8.26
N LEU A 216 -56.25 -32.23 7.83
CA LEU A 216 -57.43 -32.22 6.95
C LEU A 216 -58.69 -31.67 7.63
N ASN A 217 -58.78 -31.75 8.96
CA ASN A 217 -59.95 -31.35 9.73
C ASN A 217 -59.79 -29.98 10.44
N LEU A 218 -58.69 -29.25 10.19
CA LEU A 218 -58.46 -27.94 10.80
C LEU A 218 -59.51 -26.91 10.37
N ALA A 219 -60.15 -26.28 11.36
CA ALA A 219 -61.12 -25.21 11.18
C ALA A 219 -60.67 -23.91 11.87
N VAL A 220 -61.22 -22.78 11.42
CA VAL A 220 -61.00 -21.48 12.06
C VAL A 220 -61.57 -21.52 13.48
N GLY A 221 -60.70 -21.41 14.47
CA GLY A 221 -61.06 -21.51 15.89
C GLY A 221 -60.32 -22.63 16.63
N ASP A 222 -59.68 -23.55 15.89
CA ASP A 222 -58.92 -24.63 16.49
C ASP A 222 -57.63 -24.13 17.16
N VAL A 223 -57.29 -24.76 18.29
CA VAL A 223 -56.11 -24.43 19.08
C VAL A 223 -55.03 -25.46 18.82
N ILE A 224 -53.93 -25.03 18.20
CA ILE A 224 -52.74 -25.86 18.03
C ILE A 224 -51.88 -25.72 19.28
N MET A 225 -51.70 -26.82 20.00
CA MET A 225 -50.85 -26.85 21.18
C MET A 225 -49.38 -26.81 20.75
N CYS A 226 -48.67 -25.75 21.17
CA CYS A 226 -47.22 -25.67 21.03
C CYS A 226 -46.55 -26.46 22.19
N ASN A 227 -45.47 -27.16 21.88
CA ASN A 227 -44.58 -27.83 22.82
C ASN A 227 -43.68 -26.85 23.59
N LYS A 228 -43.42 -25.65 23.04
CA LYS A 228 -42.63 -24.60 23.70
C LYS A 228 -43.49 -23.77 24.66
N GLY A 229 -43.07 -23.70 25.92
CA GLY A 229 -43.69 -22.85 26.94
C GLY A 229 -43.44 -21.36 26.70
N SER A 230 -44.32 -20.49 27.20
CA SER A 230 -44.22 -19.02 27.02
C SER A 230 -42.94 -18.40 27.58
N SER A 231 -42.23 -19.11 28.46
CA SER A 231 -40.97 -18.69 29.09
C SER A 231 -39.72 -19.18 28.36
N GLN A 232 -39.86 -19.79 27.18
CA GLN A 232 -38.72 -20.23 26.36
C GLN A 232 -38.37 -19.21 25.28
N SER A 233 -37.08 -19.07 25.00
CA SER A 233 -36.60 -18.17 23.95
C SER A 233 -36.92 -18.72 22.56
N LEU A 234 -37.32 -17.82 21.67
CA LEU A 234 -37.57 -18.04 20.26
C LEU A 234 -36.34 -17.65 19.45
N THR A 235 -36.14 -18.33 18.32
CA THR A 235 -35.07 -18.00 17.38
C THR A 235 -35.62 -17.06 16.32
N VAL A 236 -34.93 -15.93 16.12
CA VAL A 236 -35.23 -14.97 15.07
C VAL A 236 -34.23 -15.15 13.95
N GLU A 237 -34.77 -15.42 12.77
CA GLU A 237 -34.01 -15.60 11.54
C GLU A 237 -34.15 -14.37 10.63
N LEU A 238 -33.02 -13.95 10.08
CA LEU A 238 -32.96 -12.97 8.99
C LEU A 238 -32.48 -13.69 7.74
N GLU A 239 -33.29 -13.67 6.67
CA GLU A 239 -32.97 -14.37 5.41
C GLU A 239 -32.59 -15.86 5.60
N GLY A 240 -33.21 -16.53 6.57
CA GLY A 240 -32.98 -17.94 6.89
C GLY A 240 -31.73 -18.23 7.76
N ALA A 241 -31.01 -17.20 8.20
CA ALA A 241 -29.92 -17.34 9.16
C ALA A 241 -30.38 -16.96 10.58
N PRO A 242 -30.13 -17.78 11.62
CA PRO A 242 -30.48 -17.45 13.00
C PRO A 242 -29.57 -16.35 13.54
N VAL A 243 -30.13 -15.19 13.88
CA VAL A 243 -29.36 -14.00 14.30
C VAL A 243 -29.64 -13.60 15.76
N PHE A 244 -30.88 -13.73 16.24
CA PHE A 244 -31.24 -13.30 17.60
C PHE A 244 -32.03 -14.35 18.38
N THR A 245 -31.96 -14.28 19.71
CA THR A 245 -32.97 -14.84 20.61
C THR A 245 -33.96 -13.77 21.03
N ALA A 246 -35.23 -14.14 21.08
CA ALA A 246 -36.30 -13.24 21.51
C ALA A 246 -37.37 -13.96 22.33
N PHE A 247 -38.12 -13.23 23.14
CA PHE A 247 -39.29 -13.76 23.86
C PHE A 247 -40.59 -13.30 23.24
N PRO A 248 -41.62 -14.16 23.16
CA PRO A 248 -42.94 -13.75 22.69
C PRO A 248 -43.60 -12.81 23.70
N GLY A 249 -44.29 -11.81 23.21
CA GLY A 249 -44.99 -10.84 24.03
C GLY A 249 -46.09 -10.10 23.28
N VAL A 250 -46.69 -9.12 23.96
CA VAL A 250 -47.70 -8.23 23.37
C VAL A 250 -47.25 -6.80 23.61
N TYR A 251 -47.13 -6.03 22.52
CA TYR A 251 -46.82 -4.60 22.58
C TYR A 251 -47.97 -3.81 21.98
N LYS A 252 -48.58 -2.93 22.79
CA LYS A 252 -49.73 -2.10 22.39
C LYS A 252 -50.85 -2.90 21.70
N GLY A 253 -51.21 -4.04 22.29
CA GLY A 253 -52.29 -4.91 21.79
C GLY A 253 -51.92 -5.77 20.57
N HIS A 254 -50.70 -5.69 20.05
CA HIS A 254 -50.23 -6.48 18.92
C HIS A 254 -49.23 -7.54 19.38
N LYS A 255 -49.25 -8.72 18.73
CA LYS A 255 -48.24 -9.77 18.95
C LYS A 255 -46.88 -9.20 18.60
N ALA A 256 -45.93 -9.31 19.53
CA ALA A 256 -44.59 -8.76 19.40
C ALA A 256 -43.55 -9.75 19.94
N ILE A 257 -42.29 -9.49 19.62
CA ILE A 257 -41.15 -10.23 20.18
C ILE A 257 -40.19 -9.25 20.82
N SER A 258 -39.64 -9.60 21.98
CA SER A 258 -38.60 -8.81 22.65
C SER A 258 -37.25 -9.45 22.41
N ILE A 259 -36.36 -8.75 21.68
CA ILE A 259 -35.00 -9.22 21.41
C ILE A 259 -34.20 -9.18 22.71
N GLU A 260 -33.59 -10.30 23.07
CA GLU A 260 -32.77 -10.42 24.27
C GLU A 260 -31.28 -10.40 23.92
N LYS A 261 -30.85 -11.30 23.03
CA LYS A 261 -29.44 -11.50 22.74
C LYS A 261 -29.21 -11.75 21.26
N MET A 262 -28.09 -11.23 20.76
CA MET A 262 -27.57 -11.56 19.44
C MET A 262 -26.82 -12.90 19.52
N LEU A 263 -27.26 -13.87 18.73
CA LEU A 263 -26.65 -15.21 18.64
C LEU A 263 -25.42 -15.22 17.74
N ALA A 264 -25.51 -14.53 16.60
CA ALA A 264 -24.44 -14.44 15.63
C ALA A 264 -24.26 -12.99 15.18
N ILE A 265 -23.06 -12.46 15.35
CA ILE A 265 -22.60 -11.33 14.52
C ILE A 265 -22.50 -11.93 13.11
N PRO A 266 -23.09 -11.31 12.06
CA PRO A 266 -22.82 -11.74 10.70
C PRO A 266 -21.30 -11.75 10.53
N ARG A 267 -20.71 -12.95 10.51
CA ARG A 267 -19.28 -13.09 10.23
C ARG A 267 -19.04 -12.40 8.91
N ASP A 268 -18.01 -11.57 8.88
CA ASP A 268 -17.72 -10.70 7.76
C ASP A 268 -17.65 -11.55 6.48
N VAL A 269 -18.74 -11.54 5.70
CA VAL A 269 -18.92 -12.41 4.53
C VAL A 269 -17.83 -12.12 3.50
N ILE A 270 -17.26 -10.92 3.57
CA ILE A 270 -16.14 -10.45 2.76
C ILE A 270 -14.85 -11.19 3.18
N GLU A 271 -14.56 -11.30 4.47
CA GLU A 271 -13.37 -11.96 5.00
C GLU A 271 -13.37 -13.47 4.69
N GLU A 272 -14.53 -14.11 4.70
CA GLU A 272 -14.66 -15.52 4.33
C GLU A 272 -14.53 -15.74 2.81
N ARG A 273 -15.04 -14.82 1.99
CA ARG A 273 -14.84 -14.87 0.54
C ARG A 273 -13.38 -14.66 0.18
N LEU A 274 -12.70 -13.71 0.82
CA LEU A 274 -11.26 -13.47 0.65
C LEU A 274 -10.45 -14.74 0.94
N LYS A 275 -10.68 -15.38 2.10
CA LYS A 275 -10.03 -16.65 2.47
C LYS A 275 -10.34 -17.79 1.49
N LYS A 276 -11.55 -17.86 0.93
CA LYS A 276 -11.90 -18.86 -0.09
C LYS A 276 -11.21 -18.61 -1.43
N THR A 277 -11.00 -17.36 -1.84
CA THR A 277 -10.20 -17.03 -3.04
C THR A 277 -8.71 -17.32 -2.84
N GLU A 278 -8.15 -17.01 -1.66
CA GLU A 278 -6.75 -17.31 -1.34
C GLU A 278 -6.50 -18.82 -1.33
N ALA A 279 -7.42 -19.61 -0.73
CA ALA A 279 -7.33 -21.07 -0.72
C ALA A 279 -7.56 -21.75 -2.08
N ALA A 280 -8.19 -21.07 -3.04
CA ALA A 280 -8.38 -21.58 -4.41
C ALA A 280 -7.22 -21.25 -5.35
N THR A 281 -6.29 -20.40 -4.91
CA THR A 281 -5.11 -19.97 -5.69
C THR A 281 -3.83 -20.66 -5.20
N SER A 282 -3.93 -21.51 -4.17
CA SER A 282 -2.88 -22.40 -3.64
C SER A 282 -3.12 -23.83 -4.08
#